data_AF-A0A6N2Z690-F1
#
_entry.id   AF-A0A6N2Z690-F1
#
_cell.length_a   1.000
_cell.length_b   1.000
_cell.length_c   1.000
_cell.angle_alpha   90.00
_cell.angle_beta   90.00
_cell.angle_gamma   90.00
#
_symmetry.space_group_name_H-M   'P 1'
#
loop_
_entity.id
_entity.type
_entity.pdbx_description
1 polymer ?
#
loop_
_entity_poly.entity_id
_entity_poly.type
_entity_poly.pdbx_seq_one_letter_code
_entity_poly.pdbx_strand_id
1 'polypeptide(L)'
;MKFLKRRLKNSLQSRSGFTLVELIVVLVILAILAAFTIPAMLGFVEDAKGKAAIAEAREVYVAAQSIATESYSDSSSLEERLFQKLPELLGSDLNISKNDAEMGAIVLERGKAPVLKTKNNRIGIELGNEGTSDANRIVSIQYLDKDGNYIVTIKPNESARVEKFNEYS
;
A
#
# COMPACT_ATOMS: atom_id res chain seq x y z
N MET A 1 25.74 -9.58 63.96
CA MET A 1 24.99 -9.55 62.67
C MET A 1 24.59 -10.96 62.18
N LYS A 2 23.90 -11.79 62.99
CA LYS A 2 23.46 -13.16 62.56
C LYS A 2 21.95 -13.27 62.26
N PHE A 3 21.18 -12.20 62.43
CA PHE A 3 19.72 -12.21 62.24
C PHE A 3 19.27 -11.86 60.81
N LEU A 4 20.01 -11.06 60.04
CA LEU A 4 19.66 -10.76 58.64
C LEU A 4 19.98 -11.92 57.68
N LYS A 5 20.96 -12.77 57.99
CA LYS A 5 21.41 -13.85 57.10
C LYS A 5 20.45 -15.03 57.01
N ARG A 6 19.43 -15.09 57.89
CA ARG A 6 18.45 -16.20 57.99
C ARG A 6 17.15 -15.94 57.22
N ARG A 7 16.82 -14.69 56.89
CA ARG A 7 15.64 -14.36 56.05
C ARG A 7 15.91 -14.42 54.56
N LEU A 8 17.16 -14.21 54.12
CA LEU A 8 17.58 -14.34 52.72
C LEU A 8 17.78 -15.79 52.25
N LYS A 9 17.94 -16.75 53.18
CA LYS A 9 18.18 -18.16 52.82
C LYS A 9 16.89 -18.90 52.42
N ASN A 10 15.71 -18.35 52.74
CA ASN A 10 14.43 -19.03 52.54
C ASN A 10 13.75 -18.71 51.20
N SER A 11 14.11 -17.62 50.49
CA SER A 11 13.48 -17.27 49.19
C SER A 11 14.14 -17.95 47.98
N LEU A 12 15.27 -18.62 48.16
CA LEU A 12 15.95 -19.41 47.11
C LEU A 12 15.51 -20.88 47.11
N GLN A 13 14.69 -21.28 48.09
CA GLN A 13 14.23 -22.66 48.30
C GLN A 13 12.77 -22.90 47.86
N SER A 14 12.03 -21.85 47.49
CA SER A 14 10.71 -21.97 46.85
C SER A 14 10.87 -22.11 45.33
N ARG A 15 11.45 -23.21 44.87
CA ARG A 15 11.44 -23.57 43.44
C ARG A 15 10.11 -24.23 43.10
N SER A 16 9.04 -23.45 43.00
CA SER A 16 7.83 -23.87 42.29
C SER A 16 8.11 -23.76 40.79
N GLY A 17 8.74 -24.78 40.22
CA GLY A 17 8.94 -24.89 38.78
C GLY A 17 7.65 -25.36 38.10
N PHE A 18 7.30 -24.72 36.99
CA PHE A 18 6.25 -25.18 36.10
C PHE A 18 6.61 -26.58 35.58
N THR A 19 5.64 -27.49 35.51
CA THR A 19 5.93 -28.85 35.04
C THR A 19 6.05 -28.87 33.51
N LEU A 20 6.87 -29.78 32.97
CA LEU A 20 6.95 -29.98 31.51
C LEU A 20 5.58 -30.36 30.92
N VAL A 21 4.77 -31.09 31.70
CA VAL A 21 3.42 -31.52 31.30
C VAL A 21 2.50 -30.32 31.12
N GLU A 22 2.50 -29.35 32.04
CA GLU A 22 1.68 -28.14 31.90
C GLU A 22 2.05 -27.32 30.66
N LEU A 23 3.35 -27.23 30.31
CA LEU A 23 3.76 -26.55 29.07
C LEU A 23 3.29 -27.29 27.82
N ILE A 24 3.40 -28.62 27.80
CA ILE A 24 3.01 -29.42 26.62
C ILE A 24 1.50 -29.31 26.36
N VAL A 25 0.67 -29.37 27.40
CA VAL A 25 -0.78 -29.24 27.25
C VAL A 25 -1.15 -27.87 26.67
N VAL A 26 -0.50 -26.80 27.12
CA VAL A 26 -0.73 -25.44 26.58
C VAL A 26 -0.31 -25.37 25.11
N LEU A 27 0.86 -25.90 24.74
CA LEU A 27 1.33 -25.91 23.36
C LEU A 27 0.40 -26.71 22.44
N VAL A 28 -0.16 -27.83 22.92
CA VAL A 28 -1.14 -28.62 22.15
C VAL A 28 -2.40 -27.81 21.89
N ILE A 29 -2.94 -27.13 22.89
CA ILE A 29 -4.13 -26.29 22.71
C ILE A 29 -3.84 -25.13 21.74
N LEU A 30 -2.69 -24.46 21.89
CA LEU A 30 -2.27 -23.39 20.97
C LEU A 30 -2.10 -23.91 19.54
N ALA A 31 -1.54 -25.11 19.35
CA ALA A 31 -1.38 -25.73 18.04
C ALA A 31 -2.73 -26.00 17.35
N ILE A 32 -3.71 -26.52 18.10
CA ILE A 32 -5.07 -26.78 17.59
C ILE A 32 -5.75 -25.46 17.21
N LEU A 33 -5.68 -24.44 18.08
CA LEU A 33 -6.26 -23.12 17.80
C LEU A 33 -5.60 -22.46 16.58
N ALA A 34 -4.26 -22.52 16.48
CA ALA A 34 -3.52 -21.97 15.36
C ALA A 34 -3.89 -22.66 14.04
N ALA A 35 -4.07 -23.99 14.03
CA ALA A 35 -4.42 -24.75 12.83
C ALA A 35 -5.72 -24.28 12.17
N PHE A 36 -6.72 -23.88 12.95
CA PHE A 36 -7.97 -23.33 12.41
C PHE A 36 -7.89 -21.81 12.15
N THR A 37 -7.18 -21.07 12.99
CA THR A 37 -7.16 -19.60 12.95
C THR A 37 -6.31 -19.07 11.79
N ILE A 38 -5.14 -19.67 11.53
CA ILE A 38 -4.22 -19.22 10.49
C ILE A 38 -4.86 -19.18 9.08
N PRO A 39 -5.50 -20.25 8.57
CA PRO A 39 -6.09 -20.21 7.22
C PRO A 39 -7.21 -19.18 7.08
N ALA A 40 -8.04 -18.99 8.12
CA ALA A 40 -9.08 -17.95 8.11
C ALA A 40 -8.47 -16.53 8.06
N MET A 41 -7.37 -16.30 8.78
CA MET A 41 -6.69 -15.01 8.76
C MET A 41 -6.04 -14.68 7.41
N LEU A 42 -5.53 -15.68 6.68
CA LEU A 42 -4.93 -15.45 5.36
C LEU A 42 -5.92 -14.83 4.36
N GLY A 43 -7.18 -15.28 4.35
CA GLY A 43 -8.23 -14.69 3.51
C GLY A 43 -8.52 -13.23 3.86
N PHE A 44 -8.65 -12.91 5.15
CA PHE A 44 -8.88 -11.54 5.60
C PHE A 44 -7.71 -10.60 5.29
N VAL A 45 -6.47 -11.10 5.37
CA VAL A 45 -5.28 -10.32 5.00
C VAL A 45 -5.32 -9.97 3.52
N GLU A 46 -5.68 -10.91 2.65
CA GLU A 46 -5.76 -10.67 1.21
C GLU A 46 -6.83 -9.64 0.85
N ASP A 47 -8.03 -9.77 1.44
CA ASP A 47 -9.11 -8.79 1.27
C ASP A 47 -8.71 -7.40 1.79
N ALA A 48 -8.01 -7.35 2.93
CA ALA A 48 -7.51 -6.10 3.49
C ALA A 48 -6.47 -5.44 2.58
N LYS A 49 -5.58 -6.23 1.96
CA LYS A 49 -4.61 -5.75 0.97
C LYS A 49 -5.31 -5.16 -0.25
N GLY A 50 -6.30 -5.86 -0.81
CA GLY A 50 -7.07 -5.36 -1.95
C GLY A 50 -7.79 -4.05 -1.64
N LYS A 51 -8.40 -3.94 -0.45
CA LYS A 51 -9.05 -2.69 -0.01
C LYS A 51 -8.05 -1.56 0.23
N ALA A 52 -6.88 -1.85 0.78
CA ALA A 52 -5.81 -0.87 0.95
C ALA A 52 -5.34 -0.33 -0.39
N ALA A 53 -5.08 -1.22 -1.37
CA ALA A 53 -4.67 -0.81 -2.72
C ALA A 53 -5.73 0.08 -3.40
N ILE A 54 -7.02 -0.20 -3.20
CA ILE A 54 -8.11 0.67 -3.71
C ILE A 54 -8.11 2.04 -3.02
N ALA A 55 -7.86 2.10 -1.72
CA ALA A 55 -7.78 3.36 -0.98
C ALA A 55 -6.59 4.20 -1.45
N GLU A 56 -5.41 3.58 -1.57
CA GLU A 56 -4.18 4.18 -2.09
C GLU A 56 -4.39 4.71 -3.52
N ALA A 57 -5.01 3.92 -4.41
CA ALA A 57 -5.35 4.38 -5.76
C ALA A 57 -6.31 5.59 -5.74
N ARG A 58 -7.31 5.62 -4.85
CA ARG A 58 -8.21 6.77 -4.71
C ARG A 58 -7.47 8.03 -4.26
N GLU A 59 -6.48 7.88 -3.38
CA GLU A 59 -5.62 8.98 -2.95
C GLU A 59 -4.86 9.58 -4.15
N VAL A 60 -4.25 8.71 -4.98
CA VAL A 60 -3.61 9.13 -6.23
C VAL A 60 -4.58 9.87 -7.14
N TYR A 61 -5.80 9.34 -7.30
CA TYR A 61 -6.82 9.93 -8.16
C TYR A 61 -7.23 11.34 -7.70
N VAL A 62 -7.39 11.54 -6.39
CA VAL A 62 -7.74 12.83 -5.81
C VAL A 62 -6.59 13.81 -5.95
N ALA A 63 -5.35 13.38 -5.69
CA ALA A 63 -4.16 14.21 -5.87
C ALA A 63 -3.99 14.66 -7.33
N ALA A 64 -4.09 13.72 -8.28
CA ALA A 64 -3.99 14.01 -9.71
C ALA A 64 -5.07 14.98 -10.20
N GLN A 65 -6.32 14.80 -9.77
CA GLN A 65 -7.41 15.73 -10.11
C GLN A 65 -7.24 17.11 -9.50
N SER A 66 -6.75 17.20 -8.26
CA SER A 66 -6.45 18.47 -7.61
C SER A 66 -5.43 19.27 -8.42
N ILE A 67 -4.35 18.59 -8.86
CA ILE A 67 -3.33 19.18 -9.72
C ILE A 67 -3.92 19.59 -11.07
N ALA A 68 -4.69 18.72 -11.73
CA ALA A 68 -5.31 19.03 -13.02
C ALA A 68 -6.23 20.26 -12.95
N THR A 69 -6.97 20.41 -11.86
CA THR A 69 -7.87 21.56 -11.63
C THR A 69 -7.09 22.86 -11.43
N GLU A 70 -6.03 22.83 -10.64
CA GLU A 70 -5.18 24.01 -10.38
C GLU A 70 -4.43 24.47 -11.64
N SER A 71 -4.08 23.53 -12.52
CA SER A 71 -3.31 23.82 -13.72
C SER A 71 -4.12 24.51 -14.82
N TYR A 72 -5.46 24.54 -14.72
CA TYR A 72 -6.31 25.21 -15.71
C TYR A 72 -6.07 26.73 -15.76
N SER A 73 -5.52 27.31 -14.69
CA SER A 73 -5.21 28.74 -14.59
C SER A 73 -3.76 29.11 -14.90
N ASP A 74 -2.87 28.14 -15.11
CA ASP A 74 -1.43 28.36 -15.15
C ASP A 74 -0.83 27.98 -16.51
N SER A 75 0.20 28.70 -16.95
CA SER A 75 0.80 28.58 -18.30
C SER A 75 1.74 27.37 -18.48
N SER A 76 1.91 26.57 -17.43
CA SER A 76 2.74 25.35 -17.42
C SER A 76 1.95 24.16 -17.96
N SER A 77 2.60 23.22 -18.64
CA SER A 77 1.93 21.98 -19.08
C SER A 77 1.47 21.15 -17.86
N LEU A 78 0.31 20.50 -17.98
CA LEU A 78 -0.21 19.62 -16.92
C LEU A 78 0.77 18.54 -16.51
N GLU A 79 1.43 17.96 -17.51
CA GLU A 79 2.32 16.82 -17.36
C GLU A 79 3.47 17.19 -16.42
N GLU A 80 4.07 18.36 -16.63
CA GLU A 80 5.15 18.86 -15.77
C GLU A 80 4.68 19.02 -14.32
N ARG A 81 3.49 19.59 -14.11
CA ARG A 81 2.95 19.78 -12.76
C ARG A 81 2.62 18.46 -12.08
N LEU A 82 2.13 17.46 -12.83
CA LEU A 82 1.86 16.13 -12.31
C LEU A 82 3.17 15.47 -11.86
N PHE A 83 4.22 15.51 -12.68
CA PHE A 83 5.52 14.95 -12.29
C PHE A 83 6.12 15.60 -11.04
N GLN A 84 5.97 16.92 -10.89
CA GLN A 84 6.55 17.66 -9.75
C GLN A 84 5.71 17.55 -8.47
N LYS A 85 4.38 17.69 -8.56
CA LYS A 85 3.50 17.80 -7.38
C LYS A 85 2.95 16.46 -6.88
N LEU A 86 2.75 15.45 -7.74
CA LEU A 86 2.25 14.14 -7.26
C LEU A 86 3.16 13.51 -6.20
N PRO A 87 4.48 13.43 -6.38
CA PRO A 87 5.37 12.84 -5.38
C PRO A 87 5.43 13.67 -4.09
N GLU A 88 5.21 14.98 -4.18
CA GLU A 88 5.13 15.83 -2.99
C GLU A 88 3.87 15.55 -2.17
N LEU A 89 2.73 15.32 -2.82
CA LEU A 89 1.48 15.04 -2.15
C LEU A 89 1.38 13.60 -1.63
N LEU A 90 2.07 12.65 -2.28
CA LEU A 90 1.89 11.20 -2.04
C LEU A 90 3.14 10.51 -1.45
N GLY A 91 4.29 11.17 -1.44
CA GLY A 91 5.60 10.51 -1.38
C GLY A 91 5.90 9.75 -0.09
N SER A 92 5.30 10.15 1.03
CA SER A 92 5.44 9.42 2.31
C SER A 92 4.54 8.19 2.39
N ASP A 93 3.32 8.28 1.86
CA ASP A 93 2.26 7.31 2.15
C ASP A 93 2.28 6.17 1.13
N LEU A 94 2.71 6.45 -0.10
CA LEU A 94 2.77 5.48 -1.19
C LEU A 94 4.18 4.99 -1.51
N ASN A 95 5.22 5.37 -0.75
CA ASN A 95 6.64 5.11 -1.06
C ASN A 95 7.03 5.59 -2.47
N ILE A 96 6.72 6.83 -2.79
CA ILE A 96 7.07 7.46 -4.08
C ILE A 96 8.09 8.55 -3.77
N SER A 97 9.38 8.28 -3.96
CA SER A 97 10.38 9.32 -3.75
C SER A 97 10.26 10.41 -4.82
N LYS A 98 10.60 11.65 -4.46
CA LYS A 98 10.76 12.73 -5.45
C LYS A 98 11.76 12.35 -6.55
N ASN A 99 12.78 11.56 -6.19
CA ASN A 99 13.77 11.06 -7.14
C ASN A 99 13.22 9.91 -8.03
N ASP A 100 12.18 9.20 -7.58
CA ASP A 100 11.59 8.08 -8.33
C ASP A 100 10.65 8.58 -9.43
N ALA A 101 10.06 9.78 -9.24
CA ALA A 101 9.16 10.42 -10.19
C ALA A 101 9.83 10.70 -11.55
N GLU A 102 11.08 11.17 -11.49
CA GLU A 102 11.93 11.40 -12.67
C GLU A 102 12.49 10.08 -13.24
N MET A 103 12.58 9.02 -12.42
CA MET A 103 13.11 7.70 -12.78
C MET A 103 12.06 6.72 -13.34
N GLY A 104 10.83 7.18 -13.62
CA GLY A 104 9.79 6.38 -14.29
C GLY A 104 8.68 5.85 -13.37
N ALA A 105 8.59 6.32 -12.12
CA ALA A 105 7.49 5.92 -11.23
C ALA A 105 6.11 6.42 -11.66
N ILE A 106 6.08 7.50 -12.44
CA ILE A 106 4.86 8.09 -13.00
C ILE A 106 4.88 7.90 -14.52
N VAL A 107 3.81 7.35 -15.08
CA VAL A 107 3.58 7.19 -16.52
C VAL A 107 2.39 8.05 -16.90
N LEU A 108 2.59 9.00 -17.81
CA LEU A 108 1.52 9.84 -18.35
C LEU A 108 1.27 9.50 -19.81
N GLU A 109 0.01 9.27 -20.17
CA GLU A 109 -0.41 8.96 -21.54
C GLU A 109 -1.64 9.80 -21.90
N ARG A 110 -1.79 10.20 -23.17
CA ARG A 110 -2.96 10.96 -23.65
C ARG A 110 -3.88 10.08 -24.48
N GLY A 111 -5.17 10.07 -24.13
CA GLY A 111 -6.21 9.36 -24.88
C GLY A 111 -6.02 7.84 -24.95
N LYS A 112 -5.15 7.29 -24.11
CA LYS A 112 -4.85 5.86 -24.02
C LYS A 112 -4.58 5.51 -22.56
N ALA A 113 -5.16 4.40 -22.11
CA ALA A 113 -4.91 3.88 -20.77
C ALA A 113 -3.39 3.67 -20.55
N PRO A 114 -2.82 4.18 -19.44
CA PRO A 114 -1.42 3.99 -19.12
C PRO A 114 -1.12 2.50 -18.98
N VAL A 115 0.11 2.09 -19.28
CA VAL A 115 0.53 0.70 -19.07
C VAL A 115 1.69 0.71 -18.09
N LEU A 116 1.45 0.18 -16.89
CA LEU A 116 2.50 -0.06 -15.92
C LEU A 116 3.23 -1.35 -16.33
N LYS A 117 4.43 -1.21 -16.87
CA LYS A 117 5.21 -2.33 -17.42
C LYS A 117 6.24 -2.90 -16.45
N THR A 118 6.59 -2.16 -15.41
CA THR A 118 7.63 -2.54 -14.45
C THR A 118 7.16 -2.22 -13.04
N LYS A 119 7.74 -2.88 -12.03
CA LYS A 119 7.49 -2.55 -10.62
C LYS A 119 7.98 -1.17 -10.22
N ASN A 120 8.84 -0.54 -11.03
CA ASN A 120 9.29 0.82 -10.80
C ASN A 120 8.20 1.82 -11.17
N ASN A 121 7.33 1.50 -12.13
CA ASN A 121 6.23 2.35 -12.58
C ASN A 121 5.01 2.12 -11.68
N ARG A 122 4.79 3.01 -10.71
CA ARG A 122 3.79 2.81 -9.66
C ARG A 122 2.49 3.55 -9.90
N ILE A 123 2.54 4.66 -10.65
CA ILE A 123 1.38 5.47 -10.99
C ILE A 123 1.31 5.61 -12.51
N GLY A 124 0.14 5.34 -13.07
CA GLY A 124 -0.22 5.65 -14.44
C GLY A 124 -1.36 6.64 -14.45
N ILE A 125 -1.30 7.66 -15.29
CA ILE A 125 -2.39 8.63 -15.44
C ILE A 125 -2.68 8.81 -16.93
N GLU A 126 -3.94 8.62 -17.28
CA GLU A 126 -4.47 8.97 -18.60
C GLU A 126 -5.04 10.39 -18.57
N LEU A 127 -4.51 11.24 -19.43
CA LEU A 127 -5.06 12.56 -19.71
C LEU A 127 -5.97 12.49 -20.93
N GLY A 128 -6.95 13.39 -21.00
CA GLY A 128 -7.76 13.51 -22.21
C GLY A 128 -6.93 13.89 -23.43
N ASN A 129 -7.47 13.56 -24.61
CA ASN A 129 -6.79 13.77 -25.87
C ASN A 129 -6.60 15.26 -26.17
N GLU A 130 -5.46 15.63 -26.77
CA GLU A 130 -5.21 17.02 -27.14
C GLU A 130 -6.26 17.53 -28.13
N GLY A 131 -6.61 18.82 -28.02
CA GLY A 131 -7.63 19.44 -28.87
C GLY A 131 -9.08 19.05 -28.55
N THR A 132 -9.31 18.25 -27.50
CA THR A 132 -10.66 17.95 -26.99
C THR A 132 -10.99 18.79 -25.75
N SER A 133 -12.28 18.93 -25.42
CA SER A 133 -12.72 19.59 -24.19
C SER A 133 -12.22 18.92 -22.90
N ASP A 134 -11.75 17.68 -23.02
CA ASP A 134 -11.23 16.87 -21.92
C ASP A 134 -9.70 16.85 -21.85
N ALA A 135 -8.99 17.59 -22.71
CA ALA A 135 -7.53 17.58 -22.80
C ALA A 135 -6.82 17.84 -21.45
N ASN A 136 -7.47 18.59 -20.57
CA ASN A 136 -6.95 18.95 -19.25
C ASN A 136 -7.54 18.11 -18.10
N ARG A 137 -8.24 17.02 -18.41
CA ARG A 137 -8.93 16.17 -17.43
C ARG A 137 -8.24 14.83 -17.27
N ILE A 138 -8.32 14.29 -16.06
CA ILE A 138 -7.92 12.91 -15.76
C ILE A 138 -9.02 11.96 -16.27
N VAL A 139 -8.69 11.09 -17.23
CA VAL A 139 -9.61 10.10 -17.81
C VAL A 139 -9.53 8.77 -17.08
N SER A 140 -8.35 8.38 -16.62
CA SER A 140 -8.17 7.19 -15.80
C SER A 140 -6.86 7.28 -15.02
N ILE A 141 -6.77 6.52 -13.94
CA ILE A 141 -5.51 6.29 -13.24
C ILE A 141 -5.29 4.80 -13.04
N GLN A 142 -4.02 4.40 -12.95
CA GLN A 142 -3.58 3.10 -12.52
C GLN A 142 -2.60 3.26 -11.37
N TYR A 143 -2.74 2.43 -10.34
CA TYR A 143 -1.82 2.39 -9.21
C TYR A 143 -1.36 0.95 -8.99
N LEU A 144 -0.05 0.74 -8.91
CA LEU A 144 0.55 -0.52 -8.51
C LEU A 144 0.77 -0.50 -6.99
N ASP A 145 0.17 -1.48 -6.30
CA ASP A 145 0.32 -1.64 -4.86
C ASP A 145 1.79 -1.72 -4.43
N LYS A 146 2.06 -1.38 -3.18
CA LYS A 146 3.42 -1.42 -2.60
C LYS A 146 4.11 -2.79 -2.70
N ASP A 147 3.34 -3.87 -2.75
CA ASP A 147 3.89 -5.21 -2.84
C ASP A 147 4.17 -5.61 -4.31
N GLY A 148 3.72 -4.82 -5.29
CA GLY A 148 3.92 -5.08 -6.72
C GLY A 148 3.12 -6.28 -7.25
N ASN A 149 1.98 -6.58 -6.63
CA ASN A 149 1.09 -7.70 -6.92
C ASN A 149 -0.18 -7.30 -7.65
N TYR A 150 -0.67 -6.07 -7.44
CA TYR A 150 -1.98 -5.64 -7.91
C TYR A 150 -1.94 -4.26 -8.56
N ILE A 151 -2.50 -4.16 -9.76
CA ILE A 151 -2.83 -2.88 -10.38
C ILE A 151 -4.30 -2.57 -10.06
N VAL A 152 -4.52 -1.38 -9.51
CA VAL A 152 -5.85 -0.81 -9.35
C VAL A 152 -6.08 0.25 -10.41
N THR A 153 -7.10 0.05 -11.23
CA THR A 153 -7.54 1.04 -12.23
C THR A 153 -8.78 1.77 -11.72
N ILE A 154 -8.75 3.10 -11.73
CA ILE A 154 -9.91 3.94 -11.42
C ILE A 154 -10.24 4.79 -12.65
N LYS A 155 -11.50 4.73 -13.07
CA LYS A 155 -12.06 5.61 -14.10
C LYS A 155 -13.19 6.46 -13.49
N PRO A 156 -13.40 7.69 -13.95
CA PRO A 156 -14.55 8.49 -13.57
C PRO A 156 -15.84 7.71 -13.81
N ASN A 157 -16.73 7.71 -12.83
CA ASN A 157 -18.05 7.05 -12.89
C ASN A 157 -18.04 5.51 -13.01
N GLU A 158 -16.89 4.86 -12.90
CA GLU A 158 -16.80 3.40 -12.84
C GLU A 158 -16.33 2.93 -11.46
N SER A 159 -16.65 1.67 -11.13
CA SER A 159 -16.05 1.03 -9.96
C SER A 159 -14.57 0.76 -10.21
N ALA A 160 -13.76 0.87 -9.16
CA ALA A 160 -12.34 0.51 -9.22
C ALA A 160 -12.19 -0.96 -9.65
N ARG A 161 -11.28 -1.21 -10.59
CA ARG A 161 -10.94 -2.56 -11.06
C ARG A 161 -9.59 -2.94 -10.49
N VAL A 162 -9.47 -4.17 -10.01
CA VAL A 162 -8.23 -4.71 -9.44
C VAL A 162 -7.79 -5.88 -10.31
N GLU A 163 -6.56 -5.81 -10.81
CA GLU A 163 -5.96 -6.82 -11.67
C GLU A 163 -4.61 -7.25 -11.09
N LYS A 164 -4.22 -8.51 -11.28
CA LYS A 164 -2.88 -8.95 -10.86
C LYS A 164 -1.84 -8.32 -11.78
N PHE A 165 -0.80 -7.73 -11.19
CA PHE A 165 0.35 -7.23 -11.93
C PHE A 165 1.10 -8.40 -12.56
N ASN A 166 1.37 -8.30 -13.86
CA ASN A 166 2.18 -9.27 -14.58
C ASN A 166 3.31 -8.53 -15.29
N GLU A 167 4.55 -8.79 -14.88
CA GLU A 167 5.74 -8.02 -15.29
C GLU A 167 6.20 -8.28 -16.73
N TYR A 168 5.36 -8.92 -17.55
CA TYR A 168 5.70 -9.33 -18.91
C TYR A 168 4.50 -9.18 -19.85
N SER A 169 4.33 -7.98 -20.43
CA SER A 169 3.53 -7.71 -21.63
C SER A 169 4.10 -6.54 -22.42
#